data_AF-A0A151J1U9-F1
#
_entry.id   AF-A0A151J1U9-F1
#
_cell.length_a   1.000
_cell.length_b   1.000
_cell.length_c   1.000
_cell.angle_alpha   90.00
_cell.angle_beta   90.00
_cell.angle_gamma   90.00
#
_symmetry.space_group_name_H-M   'P 1'
#
loop_
_entity.id
_entity.type
_entity.pdbx_description
1 polymer ?
#
loop_
_entity_poly.entity_id
_entity_poly.type
_entity_poly.pdbx_seq_one_letter_code
_entity_poly.pdbx_strand_id
1 'polypeptide(L)'
;MKSSDKILSNIFEEWPLLKHPYGYKLIKYDFDQMRLTNFYLTSKKWNKFFNTIKENVQFTNKNNDFPDLIETLNLDISKDSKLAITIQLLSYMIPPKQNIKDTVTKKGCKASIALSRDSMIKYINTWADITKIRQEARDKTKKMQISVQPYVIVVGSITNVSDSYVIIDEVLYSTESTLEALDICFKVFHVLKIDYPDASKHLWMLIQKGLYQFCIEWDISFSNTEHVLKKLMLNKCKPKTASM
;
A
#
# COMPACT_ATOMS: atom_id res chain seq x y z
N MET A 1 24.73 5.03 -2.26
CA MET A 1 24.28 6.39 -2.62
C MET A 1 23.06 6.71 -1.78
N LYS A 2 23.06 7.83 -1.02
CA LYS A 2 21.79 8.39 -0.51
C LYS A 2 20.92 8.65 -1.74
N SER A 3 19.70 8.11 -1.76
CA SER A 3 18.73 8.39 -2.81
C SER A 3 18.61 9.90 -2.92
N SER A 4 19.08 10.47 -4.03
CA SER A 4 18.63 11.80 -4.44
C SER A 4 17.11 11.67 -4.55
N ASP A 5 16.35 12.48 -3.82
CA ASP A 5 14.89 12.51 -3.86
C ASP A 5 14.42 12.61 -5.31
N LYS A 6 14.21 11.46 -5.98
CA LYS A 6 13.60 11.42 -7.30
C LYS A 6 12.13 11.71 -7.03
N ILE A 7 11.75 12.97 -7.24
CA ILE A 7 10.36 13.38 -7.24
C ILE A 7 9.66 12.52 -8.31
N LEU A 8 8.57 11.81 -7.96
CA LEU A 8 7.84 10.94 -8.90
C LEU A 8 7.48 11.64 -10.21
N SER A 9 7.23 12.96 -10.18
CA SER A 9 6.96 13.77 -11.37
C SER A 9 8.07 13.63 -12.42
N ASN A 10 9.33 13.58 -11.98
CA ASN A 10 10.49 13.45 -12.86
C ASN A 10 10.56 12.06 -13.49
N ILE A 11 10.05 11.01 -12.81
CA ILE A 11 10.03 9.65 -13.35
C ILE A 11 9.13 9.57 -14.58
N PHE A 12 7.97 10.21 -14.56
CA PHE A 12 7.05 10.20 -15.70
C PHE A 12 7.47 11.14 -16.83
N GLU A 13 8.36 12.09 -16.56
CA GLU A 13 9.03 12.89 -17.59
C GLU A 13 10.18 12.11 -18.25
N GLU A 14 11.00 11.42 -17.45
CA GLU A 14 12.07 10.54 -17.93
C GLU A 14 11.53 9.31 -18.69
N TRP A 15 10.40 8.76 -18.25
CA TRP A 15 9.78 7.54 -18.81
C TRP A 15 8.31 7.77 -19.21
N PRO A 16 8.04 8.53 -20.29
CA PRO A 16 6.67 8.89 -20.68
C PRO A 16 5.76 7.70 -20.99
N LEU A 17 6.33 6.55 -21.39
CA LEU A 17 5.58 5.31 -21.63
C LEU A 17 4.80 4.84 -20.39
N LEU A 18 5.27 5.16 -19.18
CA LEU A 18 4.53 4.84 -17.96
C LEU A 18 3.23 5.66 -17.86
N LYS A 19 3.06 6.78 -18.55
CA LYS A 19 1.77 7.50 -18.58
C LYS A 19 0.69 6.75 -19.38
N HIS A 20 1.06 5.74 -20.17
CA HIS A 20 0.11 4.95 -20.94
C HIS A 20 -0.83 4.16 -19.99
N PRO A 21 -2.12 3.95 -20.34
CA PRO A 21 -3.05 3.19 -19.49
C PRO A 21 -2.56 1.79 -19.09
N TYR A 22 -1.74 1.15 -19.94
CA TYR A 22 -1.11 -0.14 -19.67
C TYR A 22 0.34 -0.05 -19.13
N GLY A 23 0.80 1.14 -18.71
CA GLY A 23 2.14 1.36 -18.16
C GLY A 23 2.43 0.47 -16.95
N TYR A 24 1.41 0.11 -16.18
CA TYR A 24 1.52 -0.86 -15.08
C TYR A 24 2.04 -2.24 -15.51
N LYS A 25 1.87 -2.64 -16.77
CA LYS A 25 2.42 -3.91 -17.29
C LYS A 25 3.95 -3.87 -17.34
N LEU A 26 4.54 -2.71 -17.64
CA LEU A 26 5.98 -2.50 -17.58
C LEU A 26 6.47 -2.61 -16.13
N ILE A 27 5.74 -2.01 -15.17
CA ILE A 27 6.05 -2.14 -13.74
C ILE A 27 6.02 -3.61 -13.29
N LYS A 28 5.00 -4.39 -13.72
CA LYS A 28 4.94 -5.82 -13.40
C LYS A 28 6.15 -6.57 -13.97
N TYR A 29 6.47 -6.32 -15.24
CA TYR A 29 7.62 -6.94 -15.91
C TYR A 29 8.94 -6.60 -15.22
N ASP A 30 9.19 -5.32 -14.94
CA ASP A 30 10.42 -4.84 -14.31
C ASP A 30 10.58 -5.44 -12.91
N PHE A 31 9.51 -5.51 -12.12
CA PHE A 31 9.54 -6.14 -10.81
C PHE A 31 9.96 -7.62 -10.89
N ASP A 32 9.43 -8.37 -11.87
CA ASP A 32 9.80 -9.77 -12.09
C ASP A 32 11.29 -9.89 -12.46
N GLN A 33 11.83 -8.95 -13.26
CA GLN A 33 13.26 -8.89 -13.59
C GLN A 33 14.16 -8.58 -12.40
N MET A 34 13.66 -7.89 -11.36
CA MET A 34 14.43 -7.66 -10.13
C MET A 34 14.71 -8.94 -9.34
N ARG A 35 13.96 -10.03 -9.59
CA ARG A 35 14.12 -11.36 -8.95
C ARG A 35 14.17 -11.32 -7.42
N LEU A 36 13.44 -10.37 -6.81
CA LEU A 36 13.39 -10.18 -5.36
C LEU A 36 12.70 -11.37 -4.67
N THR A 37 11.66 -11.91 -5.30
CA THR A 37 10.86 -13.02 -4.79
C THR A 37 10.29 -13.86 -5.93
N ASN A 38 9.99 -15.13 -5.66
CA ASN A 38 9.20 -16.00 -6.55
C ASN A 38 7.72 -16.01 -6.15
N PHE A 39 7.32 -15.13 -5.21
CA PHE A 39 5.97 -15.03 -4.73
C PHE A 39 5.06 -14.33 -5.75
N TYR A 40 3.98 -15.01 -6.12
CA TYR A 40 2.85 -14.43 -6.85
C TYR A 40 1.64 -14.25 -5.92
N LEU A 41 1.01 -13.07 -5.95
CA LEU A 41 -0.16 -12.79 -5.12
C LEU A 41 -1.40 -13.51 -5.65
N THR A 42 -2.18 -14.10 -4.74
CA THR A 42 -3.52 -14.67 -5.02
C THR A 42 -4.45 -14.39 -3.86
N SER A 43 -5.76 -14.45 -4.07
CA SER A 43 -6.75 -14.29 -2.99
C SER A 43 -6.54 -15.30 -1.87
N LYS A 44 -6.16 -16.55 -2.19
CA LYS A 44 -5.86 -17.58 -1.17
C LYS A 44 -4.67 -17.20 -0.29
N LYS A 45 -3.59 -16.69 -0.89
CA LYS A 45 -2.39 -16.26 -0.17
C LYS A 45 -2.65 -15.01 0.67
N TRP A 46 -3.40 -14.04 0.11
CA TRP A 46 -3.84 -12.86 0.85
C TRP A 46 -4.70 -13.23 2.06
N ASN A 47 -5.73 -14.08 1.89
CA ASN A 47 -6.60 -14.52 2.98
C ASN A 47 -5.81 -15.24 4.07
N LYS A 48 -4.85 -16.11 3.70
CA LYS A 48 -3.96 -16.76 4.66
C LYS A 48 -3.17 -15.72 5.47
N PHE A 49 -2.54 -14.76 4.78
CA PHE A 49 -1.79 -13.68 5.41
C PHE A 49 -2.66 -12.87 6.38
N PHE A 50 -3.83 -12.40 5.92
CA PHE A 50 -4.75 -11.60 6.74
C PHE A 50 -5.26 -12.38 7.97
N ASN A 51 -5.66 -13.65 7.79
CA ASN A 51 -6.14 -14.47 8.91
C ASN A 51 -5.06 -14.72 9.95
N THR A 52 -3.81 -14.97 9.52
CA THR A 52 -2.69 -15.08 10.47
C THR A 52 -2.48 -13.79 11.26
N ILE A 53 -2.66 -12.61 10.65
CA ILE A 53 -2.62 -11.35 11.39
C ILE A 53 -3.79 -11.26 12.39
N LYS A 54 -5.01 -11.60 11.94
CA LYS A 54 -6.23 -11.55 12.75
C LYS A 54 -6.16 -12.41 14.01
N GLU A 55 -5.54 -13.58 13.92
CA GLU A 55 -5.38 -14.52 15.03
C GLU A 55 -4.30 -14.09 16.03
N ASN A 56 -3.32 -13.28 15.61
CA ASN A 56 -2.12 -12.98 16.40
C ASN A 56 -2.01 -11.52 16.86
N VAL A 57 -3.02 -10.68 16.59
CA VAL A 57 -3.04 -9.27 16.97
C VAL A 57 -4.21 -8.98 17.89
N GLN A 58 -3.91 -8.43 19.08
CA GLN A 58 -4.94 -7.92 19.98
C GLN A 58 -5.38 -6.51 19.55
N PHE A 59 -6.68 -6.35 19.32
CA PHE A 59 -7.28 -5.10 18.89
C PHE A 59 -7.34 -4.12 20.06
N THR A 60 -6.68 -2.98 19.91
CA THR A 60 -6.56 -1.98 20.98
C THR A 60 -7.63 -0.89 20.93
N ASN A 61 -8.37 -0.74 19.82
CA ASN A 61 -9.37 0.31 19.68
C ASN A 61 -10.62 -0.17 18.92
N LYS A 62 -11.68 -0.51 19.65
CA LYS A 62 -12.98 -0.93 19.10
C LYS A 62 -13.95 0.24 18.84
N ASN A 63 -13.55 1.48 19.11
CA ASN A 63 -14.46 2.63 19.18
C ASN A 63 -14.61 3.42 17.85
N ASN A 64 -14.00 2.96 16.76
CA ASN A 64 -14.08 3.58 15.42
C ASN A 64 -14.91 2.68 14.47
N ASP A 65 -14.95 2.97 13.17
CA ASP A 65 -15.58 2.19 12.07
C ASP A 65 -15.18 0.69 11.97
N PHE A 66 -14.31 0.21 12.86
CA PHE A 66 -13.80 -1.16 12.85
C PHE A 66 -14.88 -2.25 13.05
N PRO A 67 -15.80 -2.16 14.04
CA PRO A 67 -16.87 -3.15 14.21
C PRO A 67 -17.71 -3.26 12.94
N ASP A 68 -18.08 -2.13 12.32
CA ASP A 68 -18.88 -2.08 11.10
C ASP A 68 -18.15 -2.77 9.92
N LEU A 69 -16.83 -2.55 9.80
CA LEU A 69 -16.00 -3.24 8.79
C LEU A 69 -15.97 -4.76 9.02
N ILE A 70 -15.86 -5.21 10.27
CA ILE A 70 -15.86 -6.64 10.60
C ILE A 70 -17.23 -7.27 10.37
N GLU A 71 -18.31 -6.57 10.70
CA GLU A 71 -19.68 -7.01 10.42
C GLU A 71 -19.90 -7.13 8.91
N THR A 72 -19.48 -6.11 8.15
CA THR A 72 -19.57 -6.10 6.69
C THR A 72 -18.79 -7.26 6.04
N LEU A 73 -17.65 -7.68 6.61
CA LEU A 73 -16.92 -8.85 6.12
C LEU A 73 -17.70 -10.17 6.24
N ASN A 74 -18.64 -10.25 7.18
CA ASN A 74 -19.46 -11.44 7.38
C ASN A 74 -20.66 -11.50 6.41
N LEU A 75 -20.94 -10.41 5.69
CA LEU A 75 -21.98 -10.35 4.66
C LEU A 75 -21.53 -11.04 3.36
N ASP A 76 -22.51 -11.37 2.52
CA ASP A 76 -22.23 -11.82 1.15
C ASP A 76 -21.98 -10.61 0.24
N ILE A 77 -20.73 -10.18 0.22
CA ILE A 77 -20.23 -9.04 -0.55
C ILE A 77 -19.21 -9.48 -1.60
N SER A 78 -18.95 -8.60 -2.57
CA SER A 78 -18.02 -8.87 -3.67
C SER A 78 -16.61 -9.23 -3.16
N LYS A 79 -15.84 -9.98 -3.96
CA LYS A 79 -14.45 -10.36 -3.62
C LYS A 79 -13.56 -9.12 -3.43
N ASP A 80 -13.77 -8.11 -4.26
CA ASP A 80 -13.04 -6.85 -4.21
C ASP A 80 -13.40 -6.03 -2.97
N SER A 81 -14.68 -5.98 -2.61
CA SER A 81 -15.15 -5.41 -1.35
C SER A 81 -14.49 -6.08 -0.14
N LYS A 82 -14.47 -7.42 -0.10
CA LYS A 82 -13.79 -8.16 0.99
C LYS A 82 -12.31 -7.78 1.05
N LEU A 83 -11.63 -7.76 -0.09
CA LEU A 83 -10.21 -7.42 -0.13
C LEU A 83 -9.96 -5.98 0.35
N ALA A 84 -10.71 -5.02 -0.17
CA ALA A 84 -10.59 -3.62 0.18
C ALA A 84 -10.84 -3.38 1.67
N ILE A 85 -11.83 -4.05 2.27
CA ILE A 85 -12.06 -4.02 3.73
C ILE A 85 -10.86 -4.62 4.48
N THR A 86 -10.35 -5.78 4.06
CA THR A 86 -9.19 -6.39 4.75
C THR A 86 -7.93 -5.52 4.67
N ILE A 87 -7.72 -4.77 3.58
CA ILE A 87 -6.63 -3.79 3.47
C ILE A 87 -6.83 -2.66 4.50
N GLN A 88 -8.05 -2.10 4.60
CA GLN A 88 -8.35 -1.05 5.59
C GLN A 88 -8.12 -1.54 7.02
N LEU A 89 -8.56 -2.76 7.33
CA LEU A 89 -8.46 -3.35 8.67
C LEU A 89 -7.01 -3.49 9.15
N LEU A 90 -6.02 -3.62 8.26
CA LEU A 90 -4.61 -3.67 8.65
C LEU A 90 -4.19 -2.45 9.46
N SER A 91 -4.68 -1.25 9.12
CA SER A 91 -4.36 -0.01 9.85
C SER A 91 -4.97 0.05 11.25
N TYR A 92 -6.11 -0.62 11.47
CA TYR A 92 -6.73 -0.73 12.79
C TYR A 92 -6.06 -1.81 13.64
N MET A 93 -5.68 -2.93 13.00
CA MET A 93 -5.02 -4.06 13.65
C MET A 93 -3.62 -3.68 14.12
N ILE A 94 -2.85 -3.04 13.23
CA ILE A 94 -1.46 -2.69 13.49
C ILE A 94 -1.36 -1.16 13.33
N PRO A 95 -1.81 -0.41 14.35
CA PRO A 95 -1.81 1.04 14.28
C PRO A 95 -0.39 1.58 14.18
N PRO A 96 -0.19 2.72 13.47
CA PRO A 96 1.09 3.38 13.41
C PRO A 96 1.56 3.81 14.82
N LYS A 97 2.78 3.42 15.19
CA LYS A 97 3.46 3.88 16.42
C LYS A 97 4.54 4.92 16.16
N GLN A 98 4.80 5.23 14.90
CA GLN A 98 5.90 6.09 14.47
C GLN A 98 5.48 7.56 14.53
N ASN A 99 6.45 8.42 14.86
CA ASN A 99 6.30 9.86 14.66
C ASN A 99 6.67 10.19 13.21
N ILE A 100 5.74 10.81 12.50
CA ILE A 100 5.93 11.38 11.17
C ILE A 100 6.27 12.85 11.33
N LYS A 101 7.18 13.35 10.50
CA LYS A 101 7.44 14.80 10.45
C LYS A 101 6.31 15.48 9.70
N ASP A 102 5.69 16.45 10.33
CA ASP A 102 4.80 17.39 9.65
C ASP A 102 5.58 18.13 8.56
N THR A 103 5.06 18.12 7.34
CA THR A 103 5.71 18.74 6.17
C THR A 103 5.76 20.27 6.27
N VAL A 104 4.84 20.88 7.01
CA VAL A 104 4.71 22.33 7.18
C VAL A 104 5.46 22.79 8.44
N THR A 105 5.21 22.15 9.58
CA THR A 105 5.77 22.61 10.87
C THR A 105 7.10 21.95 11.22
N LYS A 106 7.51 20.91 10.48
CA LYS A 106 8.67 20.04 10.77
C LYS A 106 8.65 19.38 12.16
N LYS A 107 7.56 19.51 12.93
CA LYS A 107 7.38 18.85 14.22
C LYS A 107 6.96 17.40 14.02
N GLY A 108 7.42 16.52 14.91
CA GLY A 108 6.98 15.13 14.92
C GLY A 108 5.53 15.03 15.42
N CYS A 109 4.67 14.37 14.66
CA CYS A 109 3.32 14.00 15.05
C CYS A 109 3.12 12.49 14.86
N LYS A 110 2.38 11.85 15.75
CA LYS A 110 2.04 10.43 15.57
C LYS A 110 1.02 10.31 14.43
N ALA A 111 1.29 9.42 13.47
CA ALA A 111 0.33 9.15 12.41
C ALA A 111 -1.00 8.64 12.98
N SER A 112 -2.13 9.08 12.44
CA SER A 112 -3.43 8.53 12.80
C SER A 112 -3.71 7.22 12.06
N ILE A 113 -4.63 6.40 12.58
CA ILE A 113 -5.11 5.20 11.90
C ILE A 113 -5.74 5.56 10.54
N ALA A 114 -6.53 6.63 10.49
CA ALA A 114 -7.13 7.13 9.25
C ALA A 114 -6.08 7.53 8.22
N LEU A 115 -5.04 8.27 8.62
CA LEU A 115 -3.95 8.65 7.71
C LEU A 115 -3.19 7.41 7.19
N SER A 116 -2.97 6.42 8.06
CA SER A 116 -2.37 5.14 7.67
C SER A 116 -3.22 4.41 6.64
N ARG A 117 -4.52 4.27 6.91
CA ARG A 117 -5.51 3.65 6.01
C ARG A 117 -5.55 4.34 4.65
N ASP A 118 -5.75 5.65 4.65
CA ASP A 118 -5.93 6.47 3.44
C ASP A 118 -4.64 6.57 2.60
N SER A 119 -3.48 6.26 3.20
CA SER A 119 -2.21 6.12 2.49
C SER A 119 -2.00 4.75 1.84
N MET A 120 -2.87 3.78 2.12
CA MET A 120 -2.88 2.47 1.44
C MET A 120 -4.05 2.34 0.48
N ILE A 121 -5.25 2.71 0.92
CA ILE A 121 -6.49 2.52 0.17
C ILE A 121 -7.49 3.64 0.45
N LYS A 122 -8.18 4.12 -0.59
CA LYS A 122 -9.29 5.08 -0.48
C LYS A 122 -10.54 4.57 -1.19
N TYR A 123 -11.68 4.70 -0.52
CA TYR A 123 -12.99 4.51 -1.11
C TYR A 123 -13.51 5.81 -1.70
N ILE A 124 -14.03 5.76 -2.92
CA ILE A 124 -14.89 6.82 -3.44
C ILE A 124 -16.19 6.25 -3.99
N ASN A 125 -17.22 7.09 -3.97
CA ASN A 125 -18.55 6.69 -4.44
C ASN A 125 -18.64 6.80 -5.96
N THR A 126 -17.99 7.80 -6.55
CA THR A 126 -18.18 8.12 -7.97
C THR A 126 -16.89 8.49 -8.69
N TRP A 127 -16.92 8.42 -10.02
CA TRP A 127 -15.84 8.90 -10.88
C TRP A 127 -15.53 10.39 -10.73
N ALA A 128 -16.52 11.21 -10.37
CA ALA A 128 -16.30 12.63 -10.12
C ALA A 128 -15.31 12.85 -8.96
N ASP A 129 -15.37 11.98 -7.95
CA ASP A 129 -14.47 12.01 -6.80
C ASP A 129 -13.03 11.65 -7.18
N ILE A 130 -12.81 10.79 -8.20
CA ILE A 130 -11.46 10.50 -8.72
C ILE A 130 -10.80 11.77 -9.28
N THR A 131 -11.57 12.58 -10.02
CA THR A 131 -11.07 13.84 -10.59
C THR A 131 -10.66 14.81 -9.48
N LYS A 132 -11.46 14.87 -8.41
CA LYS A 132 -11.15 15.66 -7.21
C LYS A 132 -9.88 15.16 -6.52
N ILE A 133 -9.75 13.85 -6.31
CA ILE A 133 -8.56 13.23 -5.71
C ILE A 133 -7.30 13.54 -6.52
N ARG A 134 -7.38 13.46 -7.86
CA ARG A 134 -6.25 13.84 -8.74
C ARG A 134 -5.92 15.32 -8.61
N GLN A 135 -6.92 16.19 -8.51
CA GLN A 135 -6.68 17.62 -8.33
C GLN A 135 -6.04 17.93 -6.98
N GLU A 136 -6.50 17.31 -5.90
CA GLU A 136 -5.89 17.44 -4.57
C GLU A 136 -4.45 16.91 -4.54
N ALA A 137 -4.19 15.80 -5.24
CA ALA A 137 -2.84 15.26 -5.43
C ALA A 137 -1.94 16.28 -6.15
N ARG A 138 -2.41 16.85 -7.26
CA ARG A 138 -1.71 17.92 -8.01
C ARG A 138 -1.40 19.14 -7.15
N ASP A 139 -2.38 19.60 -6.40
CA ASP A 139 -2.23 20.78 -5.56
C ASP A 139 -1.22 20.54 -4.44
N LYS A 140 -1.19 19.32 -3.88
CA LYS A 140 -0.21 18.92 -2.88
C LYS A 140 1.20 18.84 -3.46
N THR A 141 1.37 18.22 -4.63
CA THR A 141 2.66 18.16 -5.32
C THR A 141 3.19 19.55 -5.63
N LYS A 142 2.35 20.44 -6.17
CA LYS A 142 2.73 21.84 -6.49
C LYS A 142 3.13 22.64 -5.26
N LYS A 143 2.34 22.55 -4.17
CA LYS A 143 2.57 23.33 -2.94
C LYS A 143 3.76 22.83 -2.14
N MET A 144 3.97 21.52 -2.07
CA MET A 144 4.95 20.92 -1.15
C MET A 144 6.21 20.42 -1.86
N GLN A 145 6.24 20.37 -3.20
CA GLN A 145 7.33 19.77 -3.98
C GLN A 145 7.64 18.32 -3.56
N ILE A 146 6.62 17.62 -3.04
CA ILE A 146 6.68 16.22 -2.62
C ILE A 146 5.74 15.45 -3.53
N SER A 147 6.23 14.36 -4.10
CA SER A 147 5.43 13.50 -4.94
C SER A 147 4.34 12.75 -4.15
N VAL A 148 3.18 12.56 -4.77
CA VAL A 148 2.11 11.76 -4.18
C VAL A 148 2.46 10.28 -4.23
N GLN A 149 2.68 9.71 -3.05
CA GLN A 149 2.99 8.29 -2.90
C GLN A 149 1.86 7.42 -3.46
N PRO A 150 2.16 6.24 -4.03
CA PRO A 150 1.16 5.35 -4.56
C PRO A 150 0.16 4.85 -3.52
N TYR A 151 -1.10 4.68 -3.93
CA TYR A 151 -2.13 4.01 -3.15
C TYR A 151 -3.21 3.42 -4.04
N VAL A 152 -4.02 2.53 -3.46
CA VAL A 152 -5.16 1.91 -4.12
C VAL A 152 -6.39 2.81 -4.00
N ILE A 153 -7.15 2.91 -5.09
CA ILE A 153 -8.46 3.57 -5.10
C ILE A 153 -9.51 2.52 -5.46
N VAL A 154 -10.58 2.45 -4.69
CA VAL A 154 -11.74 1.61 -5.00
C VAL A 154 -12.97 2.49 -5.19
N VAL A 155 -13.72 2.23 -6.26
CA VAL A 155 -14.96 2.93 -6.61
C VAL A 155 -16.14 2.03 -6.27
N GLY A 156 -17.19 2.63 -5.73
CA GLY A 156 -18.44 1.96 -5.41
C GLY A 156 -18.74 1.97 -3.92
N SER A 157 -19.65 1.11 -3.49
CA SER A 157 -19.99 1.00 -2.07
C SER A 157 -19.05 0.02 -1.36
N ILE A 158 -19.07 0.08 -0.02
CA ILE A 158 -18.30 -0.85 0.80
C ILE A 158 -18.69 -2.33 0.59
N THR A 159 -19.93 -2.58 0.17
CA THR A 159 -20.47 -3.92 -0.10
C THR A 159 -20.35 -4.35 -1.56
N ASN A 160 -20.16 -3.38 -2.48
CA ASN A 160 -20.07 -3.63 -3.91
C ASN A 160 -19.11 -2.64 -4.57
N VAL A 161 -17.83 -3.04 -4.63
CA VAL A 161 -16.80 -2.34 -5.41
C VAL A 161 -17.05 -2.59 -6.90
N SER A 162 -17.18 -1.51 -7.67
CA SER A 162 -17.36 -1.57 -9.12
C SER A 162 -16.03 -1.59 -9.85
N ASP A 163 -15.06 -0.81 -9.38
CA ASP A 163 -13.79 -0.61 -10.07
C ASP A 163 -12.64 -0.41 -9.07
N SER A 164 -11.44 -0.79 -9.49
CA SER A 164 -10.21 -0.61 -8.71
C SER A 164 -9.12 0.03 -9.55
N TYR A 165 -8.35 0.92 -8.93
CA TYR A 165 -7.28 1.66 -9.56
C TYR A 165 -6.04 1.71 -8.67
N VAL A 166 -4.90 1.94 -9.32
CA VAL A 166 -3.68 2.42 -8.65
C VAL A 166 -3.41 3.83 -9.12
N ILE A 167 -3.23 4.75 -8.18
CA ILE A 167 -2.73 6.08 -8.48
C ILE A 167 -1.24 6.14 -8.13
N ILE A 168 -0.46 6.72 -9.04
CA ILE A 168 0.98 6.99 -8.87
C ILE A 168 1.19 8.41 -9.33
N ASP A 169 1.48 9.31 -8.40
CA ASP A 169 1.50 10.74 -8.67
C ASP A 169 0.20 11.22 -9.36
N GLU A 170 0.26 11.62 -10.64
CA GLU A 170 -0.92 12.00 -11.43
C GLU A 170 -1.49 10.89 -12.33
N VAL A 171 -0.79 9.77 -12.46
CA VAL A 171 -1.17 8.67 -13.35
C VAL A 171 -2.11 7.73 -12.62
N LEU A 172 -3.19 7.32 -13.30
CA LEU A 172 -4.15 6.35 -12.78
C LEU A 172 -4.19 5.14 -13.70
N TYR A 173 -3.94 3.96 -13.15
CA TYR A 173 -4.11 2.70 -13.86
C TYR A 173 -5.39 2.02 -13.41
N SER A 174 -6.25 1.69 -14.37
CA SER A 174 -7.38 0.78 -14.14
C SER A 174 -6.84 -0.65 -14.02
N THR A 175 -7.46 -1.43 -13.14
CA THR A 175 -7.04 -2.80 -12.83
C THR A 175 -8.23 -3.74 -12.86
N GLU A 176 -7.97 -5.02 -13.07
CA GLU A 176 -9.04 -6.03 -13.18
C GLU A 176 -9.68 -6.38 -11.83
N SER A 177 -9.03 -6.05 -10.72
CA SER A 177 -9.51 -6.33 -9.36
C SER A 177 -8.77 -5.48 -8.33
N THR A 178 -9.32 -5.37 -7.12
CA THR A 178 -8.62 -4.73 -5.99
C THR A 178 -7.32 -5.48 -5.65
N LEU A 179 -7.27 -6.78 -5.91
CA LEU A 179 -6.06 -7.59 -5.66
C LEU A 179 -4.94 -7.22 -6.61
N GLU A 180 -5.26 -7.02 -7.88
CA GLU A 180 -4.29 -6.55 -8.87
C GLU A 180 -3.84 -5.12 -8.54
N ALA A 181 -4.76 -4.24 -8.12
CA ALA A 181 -4.40 -2.90 -7.67
C ALA A 181 -3.40 -2.92 -6.50
N LEU A 182 -3.62 -3.78 -5.50
CA LEU A 182 -2.69 -3.93 -4.39
C LEU A 182 -1.32 -4.47 -4.85
N ASP A 183 -1.29 -5.47 -5.74
CA ASP A 183 -0.06 -6.05 -6.29
C ASP A 183 0.75 -4.99 -7.06
N ILE A 184 0.12 -4.27 -7.98
CA ILE A 184 0.76 -3.20 -8.76
C ILE A 184 1.25 -2.12 -7.81
N CYS A 185 0.41 -1.63 -6.91
CA CYS A 185 0.78 -0.57 -5.96
C CYS A 185 2.02 -0.95 -5.14
N PHE A 186 2.11 -2.20 -4.67
CA PHE A 186 3.27 -2.70 -3.97
C PHE A 186 4.53 -2.70 -4.86
N LYS A 187 4.43 -3.22 -6.08
CA LYS A 187 5.56 -3.35 -7.02
C LYS A 187 6.15 -1.99 -7.42
N VAL A 188 5.30 -0.97 -7.55
CA VAL A 188 5.72 0.40 -7.87
C VAL A 188 6.80 0.90 -6.91
N PHE A 189 6.68 0.62 -5.61
CA PHE A 189 7.66 1.08 -4.62
C PHE A 189 9.08 0.59 -4.94
N HIS A 190 9.19 -0.65 -5.41
CA HIS A 190 10.47 -1.27 -5.73
C HIS A 190 11.00 -0.86 -7.10
N VAL A 191 10.15 -0.90 -8.13
CA VAL A 191 10.56 -0.59 -9.51
C VAL A 191 10.99 0.87 -9.63
N LEU A 192 10.22 1.78 -9.04
CA LEU A 192 10.50 3.22 -9.09
C LEU A 192 11.46 3.70 -7.99
N LYS A 193 11.89 2.79 -7.09
CA LYS A 193 12.78 3.08 -5.95
C LYS A 193 12.27 4.23 -5.08
N ILE A 194 10.99 4.20 -4.76
CA ILE A 194 10.33 5.18 -3.90
C ILE A 194 10.06 4.59 -2.52
N ASP A 195 10.13 5.44 -1.50
CA ASP A 195 9.84 5.05 -0.13
C ASP A 195 8.35 4.76 0.07
N TYR A 196 8.04 3.79 0.94
CA TYR A 196 6.67 3.61 1.42
C TYR A 196 6.16 4.88 2.13
N PRO A 197 4.84 5.19 2.06
CA PRO A 197 4.27 6.32 2.79
C PRO A 197 4.53 6.20 4.28
N ASP A 198 5.06 7.23 4.93
CA ASP A 198 5.43 7.18 6.36
C ASP A 198 4.27 6.72 7.28
N ALA A 199 3.02 7.06 6.93
CA ALA A 199 1.83 6.68 7.68
C ALA A 199 1.51 5.18 7.64
N SER A 200 1.89 4.49 6.58
CA SER A 200 1.65 3.05 6.38
C SER A 200 2.92 2.24 6.14
N LYS A 201 4.10 2.84 6.31
CA LYS A 201 5.41 2.21 6.06
C LYS A 201 5.58 0.90 6.80
N HIS A 202 5.07 0.79 8.03
CA HIS A 202 5.09 -0.45 8.80
C HIS A 202 4.18 -1.54 8.21
N LEU A 203 3.05 -1.18 7.59
CA LEU A 203 2.14 -2.12 6.93
C LEU A 203 2.72 -2.60 5.60
N TRP A 204 3.32 -1.72 4.81
CA TRP A 204 4.02 -2.11 3.59
C TRP A 204 5.25 -2.99 3.87
N MET A 205 5.99 -2.71 4.94
CA MET A 205 7.07 -3.58 5.41
C MET A 205 6.54 -4.96 5.84
N LEU A 206 5.38 -5.00 6.49
CA LEU A 206 4.70 -6.24 6.84
C LEU A 206 4.25 -7.02 5.60
N ILE A 207 3.78 -6.34 4.55
CA ILE A 207 3.44 -6.95 3.25
C ILE A 207 4.71 -7.48 2.56
N GLN A 208 5.77 -6.68 2.48
CA GLN A 208 7.03 -7.09 1.84
C GLN A 208 7.62 -8.34 2.50
N LYS A 209 7.83 -8.29 3.81
CA LYS A 209 8.45 -9.39 4.55
C LYS A 209 7.44 -10.52 4.74
N GLY A 210 6.23 -10.23 5.22
CA GLY A 210 5.23 -11.22 5.62
C GLY A 210 4.50 -11.91 4.48
N LEU A 211 4.18 -11.18 3.40
CA LEU A 211 3.41 -11.70 2.25
C LEU A 211 4.33 -12.05 1.08
N TYR A 212 5.16 -11.12 0.61
CA TYR A 212 6.06 -11.34 -0.54
C TYR A 212 7.37 -12.06 -0.18
N GLN A 213 7.68 -12.19 1.12
CA GLN A 213 8.74 -13.04 1.65
C GLN A 213 10.16 -12.69 1.17
N PHE A 214 10.48 -11.40 1.09
CA PHE A 214 11.85 -10.95 0.82
C PHE A 214 12.29 -9.77 1.69
N CYS A 215 13.61 -9.62 1.80
CA CYS A 215 14.26 -8.49 2.48
C CYS A 215 15.23 -7.80 1.51
N ILE A 216 15.40 -6.49 1.70
CA ILE A 216 16.38 -5.65 0.97
C ILE A 216 17.25 -4.88 1.97
N GLU A 217 18.38 -4.35 1.51
CA GLU A 217 19.41 -3.74 2.37
C GLU A 217 18.92 -2.52 3.16
N TRP A 218 17.93 -1.80 2.63
CA TRP A 218 17.33 -0.59 3.19
C TRP A 218 16.07 -0.88 4.02
N ASP A 219 15.83 -2.15 4.38
CA ASP A 219 14.70 -2.52 5.22
C ASP A 219 14.78 -1.91 6.62
N ILE A 220 13.64 -1.38 7.05
CA ILE A 220 13.44 -0.88 8.42
C ILE A 220 12.66 -1.92 9.23
N SER A 221 12.96 -2.03 10.52
CA SER A 221 12.21 -2.87 11.45
C SER A 221 11.27 -2.03 12.30
N PHE A 222 10.04 -2.53 12.49
CA PHE A 222 9.04 -1.88 13.32
C PHE A 222 8.59 -2.81 14.44
N SER A 223 8.78 -2.37 15.68
CA SER A 223 8.46 -3.17 16.87
C SER A 223 7.00 -3.62 16.93
N ASN A 224 6.06 -2.82 16.41
CA ASN A 224 4.64 -3.17 16.32
C ASN A 224 4.31 -4.23 15.25
N THR A 225 5.26 -4.58 14.38
CA THR A 225 5.09 -5.60 13.33
C THR A 225 5.90 -6.87 13.60
N GLU A 226 6.95 -6.80 14.42
CA GLU A 226 7.88 -7.92 14.63
C GLU A 226 7.23 -9.19 15.18
N HIS A 227 6.32 -9.05 16.15
CA HIS A 227 5.62 -10.21 16.71
C HIS A 227 4.81 -10.96 15.64
N VAL A 228 4.12 -10.21 14.78
CA VAL A 228 3.31 -10.75 13.69
C VAL A 228 4.20 -11.35 12.60
N LEU A 229 5.29 -10.67 12.24
CA LEU A 229 6.27 -11.17 11.29
C LEU A 229 6.87 -12.51 11.73
N LYS A 230 7.18 -12.70 13.02
CA LYS A 230 7.67 -14.00 13.53
C LYS A 230 6.68 -15.15 13.29
N LYS A 231 5.37 -14.87 13.29
CA LYS A 231 4.32 -15.86 13.02
C LYS A 231 4.14 -16.13 11.52
N LEU A 232 4.29 -15.09 10.69
CA LEU A 232 4.23 -15.20 9.22
C LEU A 232 5.50 -15.84 8.63
N MET A 233 6.66 -15.59 9.22
CA MET A 233 8.00 -15.96 8.74
C MET A 233 8.53 -17.24 9.39
N LEU A 234 7.73 -18.32 9.44
CA LEU A 234 8.20 -19.61 9.98
C LEU A 234 9.50 -20.12 9.32
N ASN A 235 9.91 -19.56 8.17
CA ASN A 235 11.25 -19.66 7.62
C ASN A 235 11.87 -18.26 7.46
N LYS A 236 13.05 -18.01 8.05
CA LYS A 236 13.70 -16.69 8.09
C LYS A 236 13.99 -16.16 6.67
N CYS A 237 13.51 -14.96 6.31
CA CYS A 237 14.05 -14.19 5.20
C CYS A 237 15.51 -13.83 5.52
N LYS A 238 16.47 -14.36 4.75
CA LYS A 238 17.83 -13.83 4.72
C LYS A 238 17.88 -12.80 3.59
N PRO A 239 18.51 -11.62 3.78
CA PRO A 239 18.73 -10.70 2.67
C PRO A 239 19.52 -11.42 1.58
N LYS A 240 19.06 -11.33 0.33
CA LYS A 240 19.88 -11.76 -0.81
C LYS A 240 21.02 -10.76 -0.91
N THR A 241 22.25 -11.19 -0.67
CA THR A 241 23.43 -10.41 -1.01
C THR A 241 23.38 -10.12 -2.50
N ALA A 242 23.42 -8.83 -2.87
CA ALA A 242 23.56 -8.44 -4.27
C ALA A 242 24.85 -9.09 -4.81
N SER A 243 24.71 -9.99 -5.78
CA SER A 243 25.85 -10.38 -6.61
C SER A 243 26.22 -9.16 -7.46
N MET A 244 27.47 -8.71 -7.30
CA MET A 244 28.10 -7.63 -8.08
C MET A 244 27.93 -7.81 -9.59
#